data_AF-A0A2P6RMK3-F1
#
_entry.id   AF-A0A2P6RMK3-F1
#
_cell.length_a   1.000
_cell.length_b   1.000
_cell.length_c   1.000
_cell.angle_alpha   90.00
_cell.angle_beta   90.00
_cell.angle_gamma   90.00
#
_symmetry.space_group_name_H-M   'P 1'
#
loop_
_entity.id
_entity.type
_entity.pdbx_description
1 polymer ?
#
loop_
_entity_poly.entity_id
_entity_poly.type
_entity_poly.pdbx_seq_one_letter_code
_entity_poly.pdbx_strand_id
1 'polypeptide(L)'
;MLVEQQKKNIQELKHNLYDTKAGMKFLQMKYQEDFNRLGMHLHGLAHAASGYQKVLEENRKLYNLVQDLKGNIRVYCRVRPLLPGQTNRSNTFDQIDDGKITIVTPSKYGKEGRKSFSFNKVFGPLSMSVYLLMVTMSVYLLIC
;
A
#
# COMPACT_ATOMS: atom_id res chain seq x y z
N MET A 1 68.16 -5.32 45.59
CA MET A 1 66.69 -5.21 45.63
C MET A 1 66.12 -4.37 44.49
N LEU A 2 66.62 -3.16 44.22
CA LEU A 2 66.09 -2.26 43.19
C LEU A 2 66.27 -2.76 41.74
N VAL A 3 67.44 -3.33 41.42
CA VAL A 3 67.78 -3.80 40.06
C VAL A 3 66.93 -5.00 39.63
N GLU A 4 66.67 -5.95 40.54
CA GLU A 4 65.77 -7.09 40.26
C GLU A 4 64.32 -6.64 40.04
N GLN A 5 63.87 -5.63 40.79
CA GLN A 5 62.54 -5.05 40.57
C GLN A 5 62.44 -4.38 39.19
N GLN A 6 63.47 -3.63 38.77
CA GLN A 6 63.49 -3.03 37.43
C GLN A 6 63.49 -4.09 36.32
N LYS A 7 64.25 -5.18 36.49
CA LYS A 7 64.31 -6.29 35.53
C LYS A 7 62.94 -6.97 35.39
N LYS A 8 62.24 -7.19 36.50
CA LYS A 8 60.88 -7.73 36.51
C LYS A 8 59.90 -6.80 35.79
N ASN A 9 59.92 -5.51 36.11
CA ASN A 9 59.05 -4.52 35.48
C ASN A 9 59.27 -4.44 33.95
N ILE A 10 60.51 -4.53 33.48
CA ILE A 10 60.83 -4.53 32.05
C ILE A 10 60.30 -5.80 31.36
N GLN A 11 60.39 -6.97 32.01
CA GLN A 11 59.82 -8.20 31.45
C GLN A 11 58.30 -8.14 31.36
N GLU A 12 57.65 -7.63 32.40
CA GLU A 12 56.20 -7.46 32.45
C GLU A 12 55.72 -6.46 31.37
N LEU A 13 56.44 -5.35 31.20
CA LEU A 13 56.17 -4.38 30.13
C LEU A 13 56.33 -5.00 28.74
N LYS A 14 57.36 -5.81 28.52
CA LYS A 14 57.57 -6.52 27.24
C LYS A 14 56.42 -7.48 26.93
N HIS A 15 55.95 -8.22 27.93
CA HIS A 15 54.82 -9.13 27.77
C HIS A 15 53.53 -8.37 27.42
N ASN A 16 53.21 -7.31 28.18
CA ASN A 16 52.07 -6.44 27.91
C ASN A 16 52.10 -5.82 26.50
N LEU A 17 53.29 -5.43 26.03
CA LEU A 17 53.49 -4.90 24.68
C LEU A 17 53.21 -5.96 23.60
N TYR A 18 53.67 -7.19 23.82
CA TYR A 18 53.43 -8.30 22.91
C TYR A 18 51.93 -8.64 22.84
N ASP A 19 51.26 -8.73 23.99
CA ASP A 19 49.83 -9.05 24.07
C ASP A 19 48.99 -7.94 23.45
N THR A 20 49.32 -6.67 23.72
CA THR A 20 48.65 -5.52 23.11
C THR A 20 48.83 -5.53 21.58
N LYS A 21 50.03 -5.87 21.08
CA LYS A 21 50.30 -5.97 19.65
C LYS A 21 49.51 -7.11 19.00
N ALA A 22 49.39 -8.25 19.68
CA ALA A 22 48.58 -9.37 19.21
C ALA A 22 47.09 -8.99 19.19
N GLY A 23 46.59 -8.37 20.25
CA GLY A 23 45.21 -7.86 20.32
C GLY A 23 44.89 -6.85 19.23
N MET A 24 45.83 -5.94 18.92
CA MET A 24 45.65 -4.94 17.86
C MET A 24 45.58 -5.59 16.47
N LYS A 25 46.39 -6.62 16.19
CA LYS A 25 46.30 -7.39 14.94
C LYS A 25 44.98 -8.15 14.82
N PHE A 26 44.53 -8.77 15.90
CA PHE A 26 43.23 -9.46 15.94
C PHE A 26 42.09 -8.48 15.66
N LEU A 27 42.12 -7.31 16.29
CA LEU A 27 41.12 -6.27 16.08
C LEU A 27 41.10 -5.80 14.63
N GLN A 28 42.28 -5.63 14.01
CA GLN A 28 42.39 -5.27 12.59
C GLN A 28 41.75 -6.31 11.68
N MET A 29 42.01 -7.60 11.92
CA MET A 29 41.39 -8.70 11.15
C MET A 29 39.86 -8.68 11.31
N LYS A 30 39.37 -8.53 12.54
CA LYS A 30 37.94 -8.49 12.83
C LYS A 30 37.24 -7.32 12.14
N TYR A 31 37.84 -6.12 12.17
CA TYR A 31 37.29 -4.96 11.46
C TYR A 31 37.20 -5.21 9.95
N GLN A 32 38.20 -5.88 9.37
CA GLN A 32 38.19 -6.20 7.95
C GLN A 32 37.07 -7.21 7.60
N GLU A 33 36.85 -8.22 8.43
CA GLU A 33 35.73 -9.15 8.28
C GLU A 33 34.38 -8.46 8.38
N ASP A 34 34.18 -7.62 9.40
CA ASP A 34 32.93 -6.88 9.60
C ASP A 34 32.65 -5.92 8.43
N PHE A 35 33.69 -5.27 7.89
CA PHE A 35 33.55 -4.42 6.70
C PHE A 35 33.13 -5.21 5.46
N ASN A 36 33.76 -6.36 5.21
CA ASN A 36 33.38 -7.22 4.08
C ASN A 36 31.94 -7.72 4.22
N ARG A 37 31.54 -8.12 5.43
CA ARG A 37 30.19 -8.57 5.73
C ARG A 37 29.16 -7.46 5.50
N LEU A 38 29.44 -6.24 5.96
CA LEU A 38 28.59 -5.08 5.70
C LEU A 38 28.44 -4.81 4.19
N GLY A 39 29.54 -4.91 3.44
CA GLY A 39 29.54 -4.78 1.99
C GLY A 39 28.61 -5.79 1.30
N MET A 40 28.65 -7.06 1.71
CA MET A 40 27.75 -8.09 1.17
C MET A 40 26.27 -7.80 1.47
N HIS A 41 25.95 -7.39 2.70
CA HIS A 41 24.57 -7.03 3.06
C HIS A 41 24.08 -5.82 2.26
N LEU A 42 24.92 -4.79 2.10
CA LEU A 42 24.57 -3.59 1.32
C LEU A 42 24.33 -3.93 -0.14
N HIS A 43 25.19 -4.77 -0.73
CA HIS A 43 25.01 -5.23 -2.12
C HIS A 43 23.70 -6.00 -2.30
N GLY A 44 23.39 -6.93 -1.40
CA GLY A 44 22.13 -7.66 -1.42
C GLY A 44 20.91 -6.74 -1.30
N LEU A 45 20.96 -5.75 -0.40
CA LEU A 45 19.91 -4.75 -0.24
C LEU A 45 19.73 -3.90 -1.50
N ALA A 46 20.83 -3.40 -2.09
CA ALA A 46 20.80 -2.60 -3.31
C ALA A 46 20.21 -3.40 -4.49
N HIS A 47 20.60 -4.68 -4.61
CA HIS A 47 20.04 -5.58 -5.62
C HIS A 47 18.52 -5.76 -5.43
N ALA A 48 18.06 -6.06 -4.21
CA ALA A 48 16.64 -6.21 -3.91
C ALA A 48 15.85 -4.92 -4.17
N ALA A 49 16.38 -3.77 -3.77
CA ALA A 49 15.77 -2.46 -4.01
C ALA A 49 15.64 -2.15 -5.51
N SER A 50 16.66 -2.50 -6.31
CA SER A 50 16.60 -2.34 -7.77
C SER A 50 15.55 -3.24 -8.43
N GLY A 51 15.36 -4.47 -7.92
CA GLY A 51 14.32 -5.37 -8.38
C GLY A 51 12.91 -4.85 -8.07
N TYR A 52 12.73 -4.24 -6.89
CA TYR A 52 11.45 -3.65 -6.49
C TYR A 52 10.96 -2.55 -7.44
N GLN A 53 11.86 -1.71 -7.95
CA GLN A 53 11.52 -0.67 -8.93
C GLN A 53 10.96 -1.27 -10.23
N LYS A 54 11.55 -2.38 -10.71
CA LYS A 54 11.05 -3.07 -11.91
C LYS A 54 9.64 -3.62 -11.69
N VAL A 55 9.40 -4.27 -10.55
CA VAL A 55 8.08 -4.80 -10.19
C VAL A 55 7.05 -3.70 -10.06
N LEU A 56 7.39 -2.54 -9.49
CA LEU A 56 6.50 -1.38 -9.43
C LEU A 56 6.13 -0.87 -10.83
N GLU A 57 7.09 -0.79 -11.74
CA GLU A 57 6.83 -0.32 -13.10
C GLU A 57 5.94 -1.31 -13.89
N GLU A 58 6.18 -2.61 -13.76
CA GLU A 58 5.34 -3.65 -14.34
C GLU A 58 3.92 -3.62 -13.77
N ASN A 59 3.78 -3.52 -12.44
CA ASN A 59 2.49 -3.37 -11.80
C ASN A 59 1.74 -2.15 -12.29
N ARG A 60 2.41 -1.01 -12.50
CA ARG A 60 1.79 0.20 -13.07
C ARG A 60 1.30 -0.05 -14.50
N LYS A 61 2.10 -0.69 -15.35
CA LYS A 61 1.73 -1.00 -16.74
C LYS A 61 0.51 -1.94 -16.80
N LEU A 62 0.55 -3.02 -16.02
CA LEU A 62 -0.55 -3.98 -15.94
C LEU A 62 -1.83 -3.34 -15.38
N TYR A 63 -1.70 -2.53 -14.33
CA TYR A 63 -2.81 -1.79 -13.77
C TYR A 63 -3.46 -0.89 -14.82
N ASN A 64 -2.67 -0.08 -15.53
CA ASN A 64 -3.18 0.81 -16.57
C ASN A 64 -3.86 0.03 -17.70
N LEU A 65 -3.25 -1.07 -18.17
CA LEU A 65 -3.86 -1.92 -19.20
C LEU A 65 -5.23 -2.46 -18.74
N VAL A 66 -5.32 -2.95 -17.50
CA VAL A 66 -6.60 -3.40 -16.94
C VAL A 66 -7.61 -2.24 -16.84
N GLN A 67 -7.16 -1.03 -16.52
CA GLN A 67 -8.04 0.14 -16.47
C GLN A 67 -8.56 0.54 -17.86
N ASP A 68 -7.67 0.57 -18.86
CA ASP A 68 -7.99 0.91 -20.25
C ASP A 68 -8.95 -0.11 -20.87
N LEU A 69 -8.73 -1.41 -20.62
CA LEU A 69 -9.62 -2.49 -21.06
C LEU A 69 -11.01 -2.38 -20.43
N LYS A 70 -11.11 -1.91 -19.19
CA LYS A 70 -12.40 -1.62 -18.53
C LYS A 70 -13.08 -0.34 -19.07
N GLY A 71 -12.37 0.45 -19.87
CA GLY A 71 -12.81 1.74 -20.38
C GLY A 71 -12.39 2.91 -19.48
N ASN A 72 -11.94 3.99 -20.14
CA ASN A 72 -11.45 5.22 -19.50
C ASN A 72 -12.56 6.03 -18.84
N ILE A 73 -13.76 6.01 -19.42
CA ILE A 73 -14.94 6.64 -18.84
C ILE A 73 -15.75 5.57 -18.13
N ARG A 74 -15.99 5.77 -16.83
CA ARG A 74 -16.82 4.89 -16.02
C ARG A 74 -17.90 5.70 -15.34
N VAL A 75 -19.13 5.23 -15.47
CA VAL A 75 -20.30 5.86 -14.87
C VAL A 75 -20.82 4.96 -13.77
N TYR A 76 -20.77 5.51 -12.56
CA TYR A 76 -21.22 4.83 -11.35
C TYR A 76 -22.47 5.51 -10.81
N CYS A 77 -23.44 4.72 -10.38
CA CYS A 77 -24.66 5.22 -9.75
C CYS A 77 -24.58 4.97 -8.24
N ARG A 78 -24.88 5.98 -7.43
CA ARG A 78 -25.02 5.83 -5.97
C ARG A 78 -26.39 6.30 -5.53
N VAL A 79 -27.12 5.42 -4.86
CA VAL A 79 -28.38 5.74 -4.20
C VAL A 79 -28.08 6.35 -2.84
N ARG A 80 -28.59 7.55 -2.59
CA ARG A 80 -28.45 8.21 -1.28
C ARG A 80 -29.42 7.58 -0.28
N PRO A 81 -28.96 7.14 0.92
CA PRO A 81 -29.88 6.73 1.98
C PRO A 81 -30.73 7.92 2.46
N LEU A 82 -32.00 7.64 2.73
CA LEU A 82 -32.95 8.63 3.24
C LEU A 82 -32.58 9.02 4.68
N LEU A 83 -32.52 10.32 4.94
CA LEU A 83 -32.25 10.82 6.29
C LEU A 83 -33.53 10.80 7.14
N PRO A 84 -33.42 10.59 8.47
CA PRO A 84 -34.57 10.64 9.36
C PRO A 84 -35.24 12.02 9.26
N GLY A 85 -36.50 12.05 8.82
CA GLY A 85 -37.29 13.27 8.57
C GLY A 85 -37.68 13.52 7.11
N GLN A 86 -37.16 12.74 6.16
CA GLN A 86 -37.47 12.90 4.73
C GLN A 86 -38.63 11.98 4.30
N THR A 87 -39.87 12.44 4.42
CA THR A 87 -41.09 11.69 4.10
C THR A 87 -41.48 11.80 2.62
N ASN A 88 -40.63 11.37 1.68
CA ASN A 88 -40.99 11.36 0.25
C ASN A 88 -41.29 9.94 -0.25
N ARG A 89 -42.59 9.62 -0.33
CA ARG A 89 -43.17 8.37 -0.86
C ARG A 89 -43.22 8.29 -2.39
N SER A 90 -42.17 8.64 -3.14
CA SER A 90 -42.31 8.69 -4.62
C SER A 90 -41.27 7.98 -5.46
N ASN A 91 -40.15 7.50 -4.92
CA ASN A 91 -39.15 6.78 -5.72
C ASN A 91 -38.98 5.37 -5.17
N THR A 92 -39.91 4.49 -5.52
CA THR A 92 -39.80 3.06 -5.23
C THR A 92 -38.73 2.48 -6.16
N PHE A 93 -37.53 2.27 -5.62
CA PHE A 93 -36.51 1.49 -6.29
C PHE A 93 -37.00 0.04 -6.35
N ASP A 94 -37.21 -0.48 -7.55
CA ASP A 94 -37.83 -1.80 -7.75
C ASP A 94 -36.77 -2.91 -7.73
N GLN A 95 -35.61 -2.65 -8.34
CA GLN A 95 -34.50 -3.59 -8.38
C GLN A 95 -33.17 -2.85 -8.53
N ILE A 96 -32.25 -3.13 -7.61
CA ILE A 96 -30.84 -2.70 -7.67
C ILE A 96 -30.02 -3.96 -7.94
N ASP A 97 -29.45 -4.08 -9.13
CA ASP A 97 -28.59 -5.17 -9.54
C ASP A 97 -27.18 -4.65 -9.86
N ASP A 98 -26.23 -5.56 -10.03
CA ASP A 98 -24.84 -5.24 -10.33
C ASP A 98 -24.68 -4.58 -11.71
N GLY A 99 -24.86 -3.26 -11.76
CA GLY A 99 -24.75 -2.47 -13.00
C GLY A 99 -26.09 -2.07 -13.63
N LYS A 100 -27.23 -2.33 -12.97
CA LYS A 100 -28.54 -1.88 -13.46
C LYS A 100 -29.43 -1.41 -12.32
N ILE A 101 -30.12 -0.29 -12.53
CA ILE A 101 -31.12 0.23 -11.58
C ILE A 101 -32.43 0.50 -12.30
N THR A 102 -33.53 0.08 -11.67
CA THR A 102 -34.89 0.32 -12.18
C THR A 102 -35.64 1.22 -11.21
N ILE A 103 -36.10 2.36 -11.71
CA ILE A 103 -36.87 3.35 -10.98
C ILE A 103 -38.33 3.25 -11.44
N VAL A 104 -39.23 3.05 -10.50
CA VAL A 104 -40.67 3.10 -10.75
C VAL A 104 -41.18 4.46 -10.33
N THR A 105 -41.68 5.23 -11.30
CA THR A 105 -42.34 6.50 -11.02
C THR A 105 -43.85 6.26 -10.92
N PRO A 106 -44.52 6.66 -9.82
CA PRO A 106 -45.97 6.57 -9.72
C PRO A 106 -46.60 7.49 -10.77
N SER A 107 -47.29 6.89 -11.75
CA SER A 107 -47.97 7.67 -12.78
C SER A 107 -49.29 8.21 -12.22
N LYS A 108 -49.55 9.51 -12.39
CA LYS A 108 -50.87 10.09 -12.06
C LYS A 108 -51.95 9.75 -13.11
N TYR A 109 -51.59 9.19 -14.27
CA TYR A 109 -52.48 9.01 -15.43
C TYR A 109 -52.22 7.71 -16.23
N GLY A 110 -52.27 6.55 -15.57
CA GLY A 110 -52.73 5.31 -16.22
C GLY A 110 -51.70 4.37 -16.85
N LYS A 111 -50.38 4.60 -16.75
CA LYS A 111 -49.36 3.56 -16.99
C LYS A 111 -48.16 3.78 -16.08
N GLU A 112 -47.90 2.84 -15.17
CA GLU A 112 -46.70 2.86 -14.33
C GLU A 112 -45.46 3.01 -15.19
N GLY A 113 -44.74 4.13 -15.03
CA GLY A 113 -43.54 4.41 -15.79
C GLY A 113 -42.36 3.72 -15.16
N ARG A 114 -41.97 2.56 -15.69
CA ARG A 114 -40.73 1.87 -15.31
C ARG A 114 -39.59 2.36 -16.20
N LYS A 115 -38.56 2.99 -15.61
CA LYS A 115 -37.34 3.38 -16.31
C LYS A 115 -36.16 2.58 -15.78
N SER A 116 -35.43 1.92 -16.67
CA SER A 116 -34.20 1.18 -16.34
C SER A 116 -32.98 1.88 -16.90
N PHE A 117 -31.95 2.02 -16.06
CA PHE A 117 -30.67 2.64 -16.40
C PHE A 117 -29.54 1.63 -16.16
N SER A 118 -28.55 1.62 -17.05
CA SER A 118 -27.38 0.73 -16.96
C SER A 118 -26.12 1.53 -16.63
N PHE A 119 -25.31 1.01 -15.72
CA PHE A 119 -24.12 1.64 -15.17
C PHE A 119 -23.01 0.60 -15.03
N ASN A 120 -21.76 1.03 -14.86
CA ASN A 120 -20.65 0.11 -14.61
C ASN A 120 -20.77 -0.58 -13.24
N LYS A 121 -21.34 0.10 -12.25
CA LYS A 121 -21.72 -0.44 -10.94
C LYS A 121 -22.79 0.45 -10.32
N VAL A 122 -23.74 -0.15 -9.62
CA VAL A 122 -24.75 0.57 -8.83
C VAL A 122 -24.51 0.28 -7.35
N PHE A 123 -24.38 1.34 -6.56
CA PHE A 123 -24.20 1.29 -5.12
C PHE A 123 -25.52 1.64 -4.42
N GLY A 124 -26.07 0.68 -3.65
CA GLY A 124 -27.30 0.87 -2.89
C GLY A 124 -27.15 1.83 -1.70
N PRO A 125 -28.26 2.16 -1.01
CA PRO A 125 -28.27 3.15 0.07
C PRO A 125 -27.39 2.79 1.27
N LEU A 126 -27.12 1.50 1.49
CA LEU A 126 -26.27 0.99 2.57
C LEU A 126 -24.79 0.85 2.17
N SER A 127 -24.42 1.29 0.96
CA SER A 127 -23.02 1.28 0.54
C SER A 127 -22.20 2.26 1.38
N MET A 128 -21.25 1.72 2.14
CA MET A 128 -20.37 2.52 3.00
C MET A 128 -19.41 3.36 2.16
N SER A 129 -19.15 4.60 2.59
CA SER A 129 -18.27 5.55 1.90
C SER A 129 -16.86 5.02 1.61
N VAL A 130 -16.39 4.02 2.37
CA VAL A 130 -15.09 3.35 2.15
C VAL A 130 -15.02 2.63 0.79
N TYR A 131 -16.12 2.01 0.33
CA TYR A 131 -16.18 1.39 -1.00
C TYR A 131 -16.16 2.44 -2.13
N LEU A 132 -16.66 3.64 -1.85
CA LEU A 132 -16.68 4.76 -2.80
C LEU A 132 -15.30 5.40 -2.96
N LEU A 133 -14.51 5.45 -1.87
CA LEU A 133 -13.12 5.93 -1.89
C LEU A 133 -12.25 5.13 -2.86
N MET A 134 -12.48 3.82 -3.00
CA MET A 134 -11.77 2.96 -3.95
C MET A 134 -12.07 3.30 -5.44
N VAL A 135 -13.12 4.08 -5.70
CA VAL A 135 -13.63 4.38 -7.05
C VAL A 135 -13.46 5.87 -7.40
N THR A 136 -12.82 6.67 -6.53
CA THR A 136 -12.73 8.15 -6.59
C THR A 136 -12.09 8.78 -7.83
N MET A 137 -11.56 8.01 -8.77
CA MET A 137 -11.05 8.50 -10.06
C MET A 137 -12.08 8.43 -11.21
N SER A 138 -13.38 8.28 -10.91
CA SER A 138 -14.44 8.07 -11.91
C SER A 138 -15.68 8.95 -11.70
N VAL A 139 -16.45 9.18 -12.76
CA VAL A 139 -17.62 10.08 -12.77
C VAL A 139 -18.80 9.43 -12.04
N TYR A 140 -19.37 10.13 -11.05
CA TYR A 140 -20.52 9.68 -10.28
C TYR A 140 -21.79 10.42 -10.67
N LEU A 141 -22.87 9.67 -10.86
CA LEU A 141 -24.22 10.22 -10.90
C LEU A 141 -24.90 9.97 -9.54
N LEU A 142 -25.21 11.06 -8.83
CA LEU A 142 -25.98 11.02 -7.60
C LEU A 142 -27.47 11.07 -7.94
N ILE A 143 -28.23 10.04 -7.56
CA ILE A 143 -29.69 10.01 -7.71
C ILE A 143 -30.31 10.29 -6.34
N CYS A 144 -31.09 11.37 -6.25
CA CYS A 144 -31.87 11.78 -5.06
C CYS A 144 -33.32 11.31 -5.14
#